data_AF-A0A231PBY3-F1
#
_entry.id   AF-A0A231PBY3-F1
#
_cell.length_a   1.000
_cell.length_b   1.000
_cell.length_c   1.000
_cell.angle_alpha   90.00
_cell.angle_beta   90.00
_cell.angle_gamma   90.00
#
_symmetry.space_group_name_H-M   'P 1'
#
loop_
_entity.id
_entity.type
_entity.pdbx_description
1 polymer ?
#
loop_
_entity_poly.entity_id
_entity_poly.type
_entity_poly.pdbx_seq_one_letter_code
_entity_poly.pdbx_strand_id
1 'polypeptide(L)'
;MNGVQIRSAERALSAGTWLIVAGAMLYSILTVTPLAAEHTPDEWDWTAPILPLVVDAAVVIVVRLDAALARLGGNGGGWPVALRWMTGCMTLALNVADSALAKDLVGVAVHAVAPLLLIVTAETGLAYRRAIAAAVTALEDKQRAEREAREKAAAERREAAAQRAREEREHAAMLAREQREHEARLTREQAEREERARREEQERAQARERAEREERERAERERERLRLERERRERAEAERREQERQERAERERRERAALLAAGPAADKLPEERARQMVRAAFEAGLPVRAAAELCGWSVGWVSARYAEHRDPGNGGAELAIASR
;
A
#
# COMPACT_ATOMS: atom_id res chain seq x y z
N MET A 1 49.85 5.97 -29.75
CA MET A 1 51.27 5.75 -30.14
C MET A 1 51.92 4.87 -29.07
N ASN A 2 52.47 3.72 -29.46
CA ASN A 2 52.93 2.71 -28.52
C ASN A 2 54.24 3.17 -27.84
N GLY A 3 54.32 3.08 -26.50
CA GLY A 3 55.48 3.57 -25.72
C GLY A 3 56.84 2.98 -26.11
N VAL A 4 56.88 1.93 -26.93
CA VAL A 4 58.08 1.39 -27.56
C VAL A 4 58.68 2.35 -28.59
N GLN A 5 57.85 3.00 -29.40
CA GLN A 5 58.30 3.94 -30.45
C GLN A 5 58.88 5.24 -29.86
N ILE A 6 58.34 5.69 -28.73
CA ILE A 6 58.87 6.86 -28.00
C ILE A 6 60.28 6.55 -27.47
N ARG A 7 60.47 5.38 -26.84
CA ARG A 7 61.79 4.97 -26.31
C ARG A 7 62.84 4.74 -27.39
N SER A 8 62.48 4.22 -28.56
CA SER A 8 63.43 4.07 -29.67
C SER A 8 63.83 5.43 -30.26
N ALA A 9 62.88 6.37 -30.38
CA ALA A 9 63.16 7.73 -30.84
C ALA A 9 64.10 8.48 -29.87
N GLU A 10 63.88 8.36 -28.56
CA GLU A 10 64.76 8.95 -27.53
C GLU A 10 66.19 8.40 -27.59
N ARG A 11 66.36 7.08 -27.82
CA ARG A 11 67.70 6.47 -27.96
C ARG A 11 68.40 6.94 -29.23
N ALA A 12 67.69 7.01 -30.35
CA ALA A 12 68.26 7.48 -31.61
C ALA A 12 68.71 8.95 -31.52
N LEU A 13 67.90 9.82 -30.90
CA LEU A 13 68.25 11.22 -30.64
C LEU A 13 69.46 11.35 -29.71
N SER A 14 69.52 10.52 -28.66
CA SER A 14 70.64 10.50 -27.73
C SER A 14 71.94 10.06 -28.42
N ALA A 15 71.88 9.00 -29.24
CA ALA A 15 73.04 8.53 -30.01
C ALA A 15 73.55 9.57 -31.01
N GLY A 16 72.65 10.23 -31.74
CA GLY A 16 73.01 11.31 -32.67
C GLY A 16 73.69 12.50 -31.98
N THR A 17 73.22 12.87 -30.79
CA THR A 17 73.84 13.96 -30.00
C THR A 17 75.28 13.60 -29.59
N TRP A 18 75.51 12.37 -29.11
CA TRP A 18 76.84 11.92 -28.73
C TRP A 18 77.80 11.82 -29.93
N LEU A 19 77.30 11.46 -31.12
CA LEU A 19 78.09 11.45 -32.34
C LEU A 19 78.58 12.86 -32.72
N ILE A 20 77.71 13.86 -32.59
CA ILE A 20 78.05 15.27 -32.86
C ILE A 20 79.11 15.78 -31.86
N VAL A 21 78.94 15.46 -30.57
CA VAL A 21 79.92 15.83 -29.53
C VAL A 21 81.28 15.18 -29.81
N ALA A 22 81.30 13.87 -30.12
CA ALA A 22 82.53 13.17 -30.45
C ALA A 22 83.23 13.75 -31.68
N GLY A 23 82.47 14.10 -32.73
CA GLY A 23 83.01 14.75 -33.93
C GLY A 23 83.58 16.13 -33.66
N ALA A 24 82.92 16.95 -32.84
CA ALA A 24 83.42 18.26 -32.43
C ALA A 24 84.71 18.17 -31.61
N MET A 25 84.78 17.21 -30.67
CA MET A 25 86.00 16.95 -29.90
C MET A 25 87.16 16.51 -30.78
N LEU A 26 86.90 15.60 -31.73
CA LEU A 26 87.93 15.16 -32.67
C LEU A 26 88.45 16.33 -33.52
N TYR A 27 87.55 17.19 -34.01
CA TYR A 27 87.93 18.37 -34.78
C TYR A 27 88.78 19.35 -33.96
N SER A 28 88.39 19.62 -32.71
CA SER A 28 89.13 20.47 -31.76
C SER A 28 90.54 19.95 -31.46
N ILE A 29 90.70 18.64 -31.27
CA ILE A 29 92.01 18.00 -31.12
C ILE A 29 92.84 18.25 -32.38
N LEU A 30 92.29 18.07 -33.58
CA LEU A 30 93.02 18.24 -34.83
C LEU A 30 93.45 19.70 -35.08
N THR A 31 92.67 20.70 -34.62
CA THR A 31 92.98 22.12 -34.84
C THR A 31 93.87 22.72 -33.75
N VAL A 32 93.71 22.32 -32.50
CA VAL A 32 94.40 22.95 -31.35
C VAL A 32 95.71 22.22 -31.00
N THR A 33 95.85 20.93 -31.31
CA THR A 33 97.10 20.19 -31.05
C THR A 33 98.32 20.81 -31.72
N PRO A 34 98.29 21.24 -33.01
CA PRO A 34 99.43 21.90 -33.63
C PRO A 34 99.84 23.18 -32.90
N LEU A 35 98.88 24.03 -32.55
CA LEU A 35 99.11 25.29 -31.84
C LEU A 35 99.71 25.08 -30.44
N ALA A 36 99.23 24.05 -29.72
CA ALA A 36 99.74 23.70 -28.41
C ALA A 36 101.16 23.12 -28.48
N ALA A 37 101.45 22.30 -29.50
CA ALA A 37 102.79 21.75 -29.71
C ALA A 37 103.82 22.87 -29.98
N GLU A 38 103.47 23.90 -30.77
CA GLU A 38 104.37 25.04 -31.04
C GLU A 38 104.76 25.85 -29.78
N HIS A 39 103.97 25.78 -28.71
CA HIS A 39 104.19 26.52 -27.47
C HIS A 39 104.63 25.63 -26.29
N THR A 40 104.82 24.32 -26.54
CA THR A 40 105.26 23.36 -25.54
C THR A 40 106.73 23.03 -25.79
N PRO A 41 107.58 22.85 -24.75
CA PRO A 41 108.95 22.36 -24.95
C PRO A 41 108.95 20.96 -25.56
N ASP A 42 109.86 20.67 -26.51
CA ASP A 42 109.95 19.41 -27.28
C ASP A 42 109.82 18.12 -26.44
N GLU A 43 110.31 18.13 -25.20
CA GLU A 43 110.23 16.99 -24.27
C GLU A 43 108.78 16.64 -23.86
N TRP A 44 107.82 17.56 -24.05
CA TRP A 44 106.44 17.52 -23.54
C TRP A 44 105.39 17.58 -24.65
N ASP A 45 105.78 17.57 -25.93
CA ASP A 45 104.87 17.62 -27.09
C ASP A 45 103.78 16.54 -27.08
N TRP A 46 104.07 15.39 -26.47
CA TRP A 46 103.11 14.30 -26.30
C TRP A 46 101.87 14.72 -25.49
N THR A 47 101.95 15.81 -24.72
CA THR A 47 100.84 16.37 -23.94
C THR A 47 99.96 17.34 -24.74
N ALA A 48 100.39 17.79 -25.92
CA ALA A 48 99.64 18.75 -26.74
C ALA A 48 98.18 18.32 -27.05
N PRO A 49 97.86 17.04 -27.29
CA PRO A 49 96.46 16.60 -27.50
C PRO A 49 95.61 16.55 -26.22
N ILE A 50 96.23 16.60 -25.04
CA ILE A 50 95.51 16.50 -23.75
C ILE A 50 94.77 17.80 -23.45
N LEU A 51 95.36 18.96 -23.77
CA LEU A 51 94.78 20.26 -23.49
C LEU A 51 93.41 20.49 -24.20
N PRO A 52 93.27 20.24 -25.52
CA PRO A 52 91.98 20.36 -26.21
C PRO A 52 90.92 19.41 -25.65
N LEU A 53 91.32 18.16 -25.33
CA LEU A 53 90.43 17.16 -24.77
C LEU A 53 89.83 17.60 -23.42
N VAL A 54 90.65 18.18 -22.55
CA VAL A 54 90.20 18.67 -21.24
C VAL A 54 89.26 19.87 -21.39
N VAL A 55 89.57 20.80 -22.31
CA VAL A 55 88.71 21.95 -22.59
C VAL A 55 87.35 21.51 -23.12
N ASP A 56 87.30 20.59 -24.08
CA ASP A 56 86.04 20.10 -24.62
C ASP A 56 85.24 19.30 -23.60
N ALA A 57 85.91 18.48 -22.78
CA ALA A 57 85.27 17.76 -21.69
C ALA A 57 84.63 18.74 -20.68
N ALA A 58 85.30 19.85 -20.36
CA ALA A 58 84.75 20.89 -19.51
C ALA A 58 83.51 21.55 -20.13
N VAL A 59 83.52 21.85 -21.44
CA VAL A 59 82.34 22.38 -22.16
C VAL A 59 81.17 21.39 -22.08
N VAL A 60 81.42 20.10 -22.37
CA VAL A 60 80.39 19.06 -22.32
C VAL A 60 79.81 18.91 -20.92
N ILE A 61 80.66 18.90 -19.88
CA ILE A 61 80.23 18.82 -18.48
C ILE A 61 79.36 20.03 -18.13
N VAL A 62 79.79 21.26 -18.46
CA VAL A 62 79.02 22.49 -18.16
C VAL A 62 77.65 22.48 -18.84
N VAL A 63 77.60 22.11 -20.12
CA VAL A 63 76.32 22.02 -20.87
C VAL A 63 75.43 20.90 -20.31
N ARG A 64 76.00 19.78 -19.87
CA ARG A 64 75.24 18.64 -19.33
C ARG A 64 74.75 18.87 -17.90
N LEU A 65 75.53 19.56 -17.08
CA LEU A 65 75.20 19.88 -15.70
C LEU A 65 73.96 20.79 -15.63
N ASP A 66 73.85 21.75 -16.55
CA ASP A 66 72.66 22.62 -16.67
C ASP A 66 71.39 21.79 -17.00
N ALA A 67 71.53 20.76 -17.83
CA ALA A 67 70.44 19.84 -18.14
C ALA A 67 70.07 18.90 -16.97
N ALA A 68 71.00 18.60 -16.06
CA ALA A 68 70.73 17.83 -14.85
C ALA A 68 70.08 18.70 -13.76
N LEU A 69 70.57 19.93 -13.57
CA LEU A 69 70.02 20.91 -12.63
C LEU A 69 68.57 21.29 -12.97
N ALA A 70 68.26 21.53 -14.24
CA ALA A 70 66.90 21.82 -14.69
C ALA A 70 65.91 20.66 -14.43
N ARG A 71 66.40 19.40 -14.42
CA ARG A 71 65.57 18.22 -14.10
C ARG A 71 65.31 18.05 -12.61
N LEU A 72 66.17 18.60 -11.76
CA LEU A 72 66.04 18.53 -10.30
C LEU A 72 65.25 19.73 -9.72
N GLY A 73 64.68 20.58 -10.57
CA GLY A 73 63.92 21.76 -10.16
C GLY A 73 64.78 22.90 -9.58
N GLY A 74 66.10 22.82 -9.75
CA GLY A 74 67.04 23.83 -9.28
C GLY A 74 67.34 24.87 -10.35
N ASN A 75 67.23 26.15 -9.98
CA ASN A 75 67.67 27.25 -10.83
C ASN A 75 69.14 27.53 -10.49
N GLY A 76 70.09 27.10 -11.33
CA GLY A 76 71.52 27.38 -11.14
C GLY A 76 71.92 28.87 -11.19
N GLY A 77 70.96 29.78 -11.23
CA GLY A 77 71.18 31.22 -11.38
C GLY A 77 71.77 31.60 -12.74
N GLY A 78 72.44 32.76 -12.81
CA GLY A 78 73.14 33.21 -14.00
C GLY A 78 74.54 32.59 -14.21
N TRP A 79 75.06 31.87 -13.21
CA TRP A 79 76.42 31.32 -13.24
C TRP A 79 76.66 30.28 -14.36
N PRO A 80 75.76 29.33 -14.64
CA PRO A 80 75.92 28.41 -15.77
C PRO A 80 75.97 29.14 -17.12
N VAL A 81 75.23 30.24 -17.27
CA VAL A 81 75.26 31.07 -18.48
C VAL A 81 76.63 31.75 -18.59
N ALA A 82 77.10 32.38 -17.51
CA ALA A 82 78.41 33.03 -17.48
C ALA A 82 79.55 32.04 -17.78
N LEU A 83 79.55 30.85 -17.16
CA LEU A 83 80.54 29.80 -17.41
C LEU A 83 80.52 29.33 -18.86
N ARG A 84 79.34 29.12 -19.45
CA ARG A 84 79.21 28.68 -20.84
C ARG A 84 79.75 29.71 -21.82
N TRP A 85 79.41 30.99 -21.64
CA TRP A 85 79.93 32.07 -22.48
C TRP A 85 81.45 32.20 -22.34
N MET A 86 81.97 32.11 -21.11
CA MET A 86 83.41 32.17 -20.86
C MET A 86 84.15 31.02 -21.56
N THR A 87 83.72 29.77 -21.38
CA THR A 87 84.36 28.61 -22.00
C THR A 87 84.17 28.61 -23.52
N GLY A 88 83.00 29.02 -24.02
CA GLY A 88 82.73 29.15 -25.46
C GLY A 88 83.63 30.20 -26.12
N CYS A 89 83.76 31.39 -25.52
CA CYS A 89 84.66 32.44 -26.02
C CYS A 89 86.13 32.00 -25.98
N MET A 90 86.56 31.29 -24.95
CA MET A 90 87.92 30.76 -24.86
C MET A 90 88.19 29.71 -25.95
N THR A 91 87.22 28.83 -26.22
CA THR A 91 87.32 27.82 -27.28
C THR A 91 87.37 28.47 -28.67
N LEU A 92 86.56 29.50 -28.90
CA LEU A 92 86.59 30.29 -30.13
C LEU A 92 87.95 30.98 -30.31
N ALA A 93 88.46 31.61 -29.25
CA ALA A 93 89.76 32.28 -29.29
C ALA A 93 90.88 31.29 -29.62
N LEU A 94 90.91 30.11 -29.01
CA LEU A 94 91.93 29.08 -29.29
C LEU A 94 91.85 28.54 -30.72
N ASN A 95 90.65 28.30 -31.25
CA ASN A 95 90.49 27.79 -32.62
C ASN A 95 90.85 28.83 -33.69
N VAL A 96 90.69 30.11 -33.38
CA VAL A 96 90.92 31.23 -34.32
C VAL A 96 92.30 31.85 -34.15
N ALA A 97 92.99 31.61 -33.02
CA ALA A 97 94.23 32.27 -32.63
C ALA A 97 95.32 32.17 -33.71
N ASP A 98 95.57 30.96 -34.23
CA ASP A 98 96.62 30.74 -35.22
C ASP A 98 96.35 31.51 -36.52
N SER A 99 95.13 31.37 -37.07
CA SER A 99 94.72 32.12 -38.27
C SER A 99 94.70 33.64 -38.05
N ALA A 100 94.32 34.11 -36.85
CA ALA A 100 94.32 35.52 -36.51
C ALA A 100 95.74 36.10 -36.42
N LEU A 101 96.67 35.36 -35.83
CA LEU A 101 98.09 35.73 -35.76
C LEU A 101 98.73 35.75 -37.15
N ALA A 102 98.34 34.82 -38.03
CA ALA A 102 98.75 34.79 -39.44
C ALA A 102 98.07 35.85 -40.32
N LYS A 103 97.13 36.65 -39.77
CA LYS A 103 96.28 37.62 -40.50
C LYS A 103 95.43 36.97 -41.62
N ASP A 104 95.14 35.68 -41.52
CA ASP A 104 94.28 34.94 -42.45
C ASP A 104 92.81 35.05 -42.03
N LEU A 105 92.10 36.02 -42.62
CA LEU A 105 90.67 36.23 -42.36
C LEU A 105 89.80 35.04 -42.79
N VAL A 106 90.24 34.24 -43.78
CA VAL A 106 89.49 33.07 -44.25
C VAL A 106 89.64 31.94 -43.24
N GLY A 107 90.87 31.67 -42.75
CA GLY A 107 91.12 30.72 -41.67
C GLY A 107 90.35 31.08 -40.39
N VAL A 108 90.33 32.36 -40.02
CA VAL A 108 89.53 32.86 -38.88
C VAL A 108 88.05 32.51 -39.07
N ALA A 109 87.49 32.78 -40.25
CA ALA A 109 86.08 32.50 -40.54
C ALA A 109 85.78 30.99 -40.49
N VAL A 110 86.63 30.15 -41.09
CA VAL A 110 86.43 28.69 -41.15
C VAL A 110 86.51 28.07 -39.75
N HIS A 111 87.52 28.42 -38.96
CA HIS A 111 87.72 27.87 -37.62
C HIS A 111 86.76 28.43 -36.57
N ALA A 112 86.10 29.57 -36.85
CA ALA A 112 85.04 30.10 -36.00
C ALA A 112 83.69 29.37 -36.16
N VAL A 113 83.43 28.72 -37.30
CA VAL A 113 82.10 28.13 -37.59
C VAL A 113 81.69 27.09 -36.54
N ALA A 114 82.56 26.13 -36.23
CA ALA A 114 82.22 25.06 -35.29
C ALA A 114 81.99 25.57 -33.85
N PRO A 115 82.86 26.40 -33.25
CA PRO A 115 82.61 26.99 -31.94
C PRO A 115 81.34 27.86 -31.88
N LEU A 116 81.09 28.68 -32.91
CA LEU A 116 79.89 29.52 -32.95
C LEU A 116 78.62 28.67 -33.04
N LEU A 117 78.61 27.62 -33.86
CA LEU A 117 77.49 26.69 -33.92
C LEU A 117 77.25 25.99 -32.58
N LEU A 118 78.30 25.60 -31.85
CA LEU A 118 78.17 25.01 -30.52
C LEU A 118 77.56 25.97 -29.49
N ILE A 119 78.00 27.23 -29.47
CA ILE A 119 77.45 28.25 -28.56
C ILE A 119 75.97 28.49 -28.88
N VAL A 120 75.64 28.71 -30.16
CA VAL A 120 74.26 28.98 -30.58
C VAL A 120 73.35 27.78 -30.35
N THR A 121 73.80 26.56 -30.65
CA THR A 121 73.02 25.33 -30.40
C THR A 121 72.82 25.06 -28.91
N ALA A 122 73.79 25.38 -28.06
CA ALA A 122 73.65 25.27 -26.62
C ALA A 122 72.59 26.23 -26.06
N GLU A 123 72.61 27.50 -26.48
CA GLU A 123 71.66 28.52 -26.05
C GLU A 123 70.23 28.25 -26.57
N THR A 124 70.10 27.97 -27.86
CA THR A 124 68.80 27.60 -28.46
C THR A 124 68.26 26.32 -27.84
N GLY A 125 69.11 25.32 -27.60
CA GLY A 125 68.74 24.07 -26.94
C GLY A 125 68.18 24.27 -25.53
N LEU A 126 68.71 25.22 -24.76
CA LEU A 126 68.17 25.56 -23.43
C LEU A 126 66.79 26.23 -23.54
N ALA A 127 66.63 27.18 -24.46
CA ALA A 127 65.35 27.86 -24.69
C ALA A 127 64.25 26.87 -25.12
N TYR A 128 64.55 25.98 -26.08
CA TYR A 128 63.63 24.92 -26.50
C TYR A 128 63.26 23.98 -25.35
N ARG A 129 64.24 23.56 -24.54
CA ARG A 129 63.97 22.69 -23.38
C ARG A 129 63.05 23.36 -22.36
N ARG A 130 63.26 24.64 -22.04
CA ARG A 130 62.39 25.41 -21.14
C ARG A 130 60.96 25.52 -21.70
N ALA A 131 60.84 25.85 -22.99
CA ALA A 131 59.54 25.94 -23.66
C ALA A 131 58.80 24.58 -23.67
N ILE A 132 59.50 23.49 -23.97
CA ILE A 132 58.93 22.13 -23.95
C ILE A 132 58.51 21.74 -22.53
N ALA A 133 59.36 21.97 -21.53
CA ALA A 133 59.02 21.67 -20.14
C ALA A 133 57.77 22.43 -19.68
N ALA A 134 57.70 23.73 -19.97
CA ALA A 134 56.53 24.56 -19.66
C ALA A 134 55.27 24.05 -20.38
N ALA A 135 55.37 23.68 -21.66
CA ALA A 135 54.25 23.13 -22.42
C ALA A 135 53.76 21.78 -21.89
N VAL A 136 54.68 20.90 -21.46
CA VAL A 136 54.34 19.60 -20.85
C VAL A 136 53.62 19.82 -19.51
N THR A 137 54.16 20.67 -18.63
CA THR A 137 53.52 20.99 -17.35
C THR A 137 52.12 21.58 -17.55
N ALA A 138 51.96 22.53 -18.47
CA ALA A 138 50.66 23.12 -18.78
C ALA A 138 49.65 22.08 -19.31
N LEU A 139 50.11 21.09 -20.09
CA LEU A 139 49.28 20.00 -20.57
C LEU A 139 48.88 19.05 -19.44
N GLU A 140 49.81 18.69 -18.56
CA GLU A 140 49.54 17.85 -17.39
C GLU A 140 48.54 18.51 -16.43
N ASP A 141 48.71 19.80 -16.15
CA ASP A 141 47.79 20.59 -15.32
C ASP A 141 46.39 20.63 -15.94
N LYS A 142 46.29 20.86 -17.26
CA LYS A 142 45.02 20.82 -17.97
C LYS A 142 44.36 19.44 -17.89
N GLN A 143 45.13 18.36 -18.09
CA GLN A 143 44.61 17.00 -17.97
C GLN A 143 44.15 16.68 -16.55
N ARG A 144 44.86 17.16 -15.53
CA ARG A 144 44.48 17.01 -14.13
C ARG A 144 43.16 17.75 -13.84
N ALA A 145 43.06 19.01 -14.26
CA ALA A 145 41.85 19.80 -14.11
C ALA A 145 40.64 19.17 -14.84
N GLU A 146 40.82 18.64 -16.06
CA GLU A 146 39.77 17.93 -16.78
C GLU A 146 39.32 16.65 -16.08
N ARG A 147 40.24 15.89 -15.48
CA ARG A 147 39.91 14.69 -14.69
C ARG A 147 39.11 15.05 -13.45
N GLU A 148 39.58 16.03 -12.68
CA GLU A 148 38.88 16.52 -11.48
C GLU A 148 37.48 17.05 -11.84
N ALA A 149 37.34 17.79 -12.94
CA ALA A 149 36.04 18.26 -13.41
C ALA A 149 35.10 17.11 -13.79
N ARG A 150 35.60 16.06 -14.47
CA ARG A 150 34.82 14.87 -14.80
C ARG A 150 34.40 14.08 -13.56
N GLU A 151 35.28 13.95 -12.58
CA GLU A 151 34.99 13.28 -11.32
C GLU A 151 33.93 14.03 -10.50
N LYS A 152 34.05 15.35 -10.38
CA LYS A 152 33.03 16.21 -9.74
C LYS A 152 31.68 16.10 -10.45
N ALA A 153 31.66 16.24 -11.78
CA ALA A 153 30.43 16.11 -12.56
C ALA A 153 29.79 14.71 -12.43
N ALA A 154 30.60 13.65 -12.32
CA ALA A 154 30.09 12.30 -12.08
C ALA A 154 29.53 12.13 -10.67
N ALA A 155 30.16 12.73 -9.65
CA ALA A 155 29.68 12.72 -8.27
C ALA A 155 28.35 13.49 -8.15
N GLU A 156 28.25 14.69 -8.71
CA GLU A 156 27.02 15.49 -8.72
C GLU A 156 25.86 14.75 -9.41
N ARG A 157 26.12 14.08 -10.54
CA ARG A 157 25.09 13.27 -11.22
C ARG A 157 24.60 12.10 -10.35
N ARG A 158 25.49 11.44 -9.61
CA ARG A 158 25.12 10.35 -8.69
C ARG A 158 24.29 10.87 -7.53
N GLU A 159 24.66 12.01 -6.96
CA GLU A 159 23.91 12.64 -5.88
C GLU A 159 22.52 13.08 -6.35
N ALA A 160 22.41 13.76 -7.49
CA ALA A 160 21.13 14.17 -8.07
C ALA A 160 20.24 12.97 -8.44
N ALA A 161 20.82 11.84 -8.87
CA ALA A 161 20.07 10.61 -9.09
C ALA A 161 19.58 10.00 -7.76
N ALA A 162 20.40 10.02 -6.72
CA ALA A 162 20.04 9.52 -5.40
C ALA A 162 18.94 10.37 -4.73
N GLN A 163 18.98 11.70 -4.89
CA GLN A 163 17.94 12.61 -4.40
C GLN A 163 16.61 12.35 -5.10
N ARG A 164 16.59 12.30 -6.44
CA ARG A 164 15.38 11.97 -7.20
C ARG A 164 14.80 10.62 -6.81
N ALA A 165 15.64 9.60 -6.63
CA ALA A 165 15.18 8.29 -6.18
C ALA A 165 14.58 8.30 -4.75
N ARG A 166 15.02 9.21 -3.87
CA ARG A 166 14.41 9.40 -2.54
C ARG A 166 13.06 10.11 -2.65
N GLU A 167 13.01 11.20 -3.41
CA GLU A 167 11.78 11.96 -3.67
C GLU A 167 10.70 11.07 -4.31
N GLU A 168 11.06 10.24 -5.29
CA GLU A 168 10.15 9.28 -5.91
C GLU A 168 9.62 8.24 -4.92
N ARG A 169 10.47 7.72 -4.03
CA ARG A 169 10.04 6.77 -2.98
C ARG A 169 9.12 7.43 -1.97
N GLU A 170 9.40 8.67 -1.59
CA GLU A 170 8.56 9.45 -0.66
C GLU A 170 7.20 9.77 -1.29
N HIS A 171 7.19 10.22 -2.55
CA HIS A 171 5.95 10.43 -3.30
C HIS A 171 5.15 9.14 -3.46
N ALA A 172 5.80 8.03 -3.82
CA ALA A 172 5.13 6.73 -3.91
C ALA A 172 4.56 6.27 -2.56
N ALA A 173 5.30 6.49 -1.47
CA ALA A 173 4.84 6.17 -0.13
C ALA A 173 3.66 7.06 0.32
N MET A 174 3.65 8.34 -0.05
CA MET A 174 2.54 9.27 0.19
C MET A 174 1.29 8.79 -0.57
N LEU A 175 1.40 8.54 -1.88
CA LEU A 175 0.29 8.06 -2.70
C LEU A 175 -0.28 6.73 -2.17
N ALA A 176 0.58 5.81 -1.73
CA ALA A 176 0.15 4.54 -1.13
C ALA A 176 -0.52 4.71 0.25
N ARG A 177 -0.21 5.79 1.00
CA ARG A 177 -0.95 6.13 2.23
C ARG A 177 -2.31 6.72 1.89
N GLU A 178 -2.37 7.67 0.98
CA GLU A 178 -3.61 8.29 0.52
C GLU A 178 -4.59 7.26 -0.06
N GLN A 179 -4.11 6.31 -0.87
CA GLN A 179 -4.92 5.22 -1.39
C GLN A 179 -5.51 4.35 -0.27
N ARG A 180 -4.68 3.92 0.69
CA ARG A 180 -5.15 3.12 1.84
C ARG A 180 -6.15 3.88 2.72
N GLU A 181 -5.94 5.17 2.93
CA GLU A 181 -6.88 6.01 3.67
C GLU A 181 -8.20 6.18 2.93
N HIS A 182 -8.15 6.36 1.60
CA HIS A 182 -9.33 6.44 0.75
C HIS A 182 -10.12 5.12 0.77
N GLU A 183 -9.45 3.99 0.59
CA GLU A 183 -10.05 2.65 0.66
C GLU A 183 -10.65 2.38 2.05
N ALA A 184 -9.94 2.75 3.12
CA ALA A 184 -10.46 2.64 4.48
C ALA A 184 -11.70 3.52 4.70
N ARG A 185 -11.73 4.73 4.13
CA ARG A 185 -12.90 5.62 4.19
C ARG A 185 -14.08 5.03 3.44
N LEU A 186 -13.88 4.50 2.23
CA LEU A 186 -14.91 3.83 1.46
C LEU A 186 -15.46 2.60 2.21
N THR A 187 -14.59 1.79 2.82
CA THR A 187 -14.99 0.63 3.60
C THR A 187 -15.81 1.02 4.83
N ARG A 188 -15.41 2.08 5.55
CA ARG A 188 -16.17 2.63 6.68
C ARG A 188 -17.53 3.16 6.26
N GLU A 189 -17.58 3.89 5.14
CA GLU A 189 -18.84 4.42 4.61
C GLU A 189 -19.78 3.29 4.17
N GLN A 190 -19.27 2.23 3.54
CA GLN A 190 -20.05 1.05 3.21
C GLN A 190 -20.57 0.34 4.46
N ALA A 191 -19.71 0.10 5.45
CA ALA A 191 -20.10 -0.51 6.72
C ALA A 191 -21.18 0.32 7.45
N GLU A 192 -21.05 1.64 7.44
CA GLU A 192 -22.04 2.54 8.04
C GLU A 192 -23.39 2.49 7.29
N ARG A 193 -23.36 2.46 5.95
CA ARG A 193 -24.59 2.30 5.14
C ARG A 193 -25.27 0.95 5.40
N GLU A 194 -24.50 -0.13 5.49
CA GLU A 194 -25.01 -1.46 5.83
C GLU A 194 -25.58 -1.50 7.24
N GLU A 195 -24.92 -0.88 8.21
CA GLU A 195 -25.41 -0.81 9.59
C GLU A 195 -26.72 -0.01 9.67
N ARG A 196 -26.80 1.15 8.98
CA ARG A 196 -28.05 1.92 8.87
C ARG A 196 -29.16 1.09 8.21
N ALA A 197 -28.86 0.38 7.12
CA ALA A 197 -29.83 -0.49 6.46
C ALA A 197 -30.32 -1.62 7.39
N ARG A 198 -29.42 -2.25 8.16
CA ARG A 198 -29.79 -3.27 9.16
C ARG A 198 -30.65 -2.70 10.28
N ARG A 199 -30.35 -1.49 10.78
CA ARG A 199 -31.15 -0.81 11.79
C ARG A 199 -32.55 -0.48 11.26
N GLU A 200 -32.64 0.08 10.05
CA GLU A 200 -33.92 0.36 9.40
C GLU A 200 -34.73 -0.92 9.14
N GLU A 201 -34.09 -2.02 8.76
CA GLU A 201 -34.76 -3.31 8.57
C GLU A 201 -35.28 -3.88 9.90
N GLN A 202 -34.47 -3.82 10.96
CA GLN A 202 -34.88 -4.21 12.31
C GLN A 202 -36.05 -3.35 12.81
N GLU A 203 -36.00 -2.04 12.61
CA GLU A 203 -37.10 -1.13 12.97
C GLU A 203 -38.37 -1.46 12.18
N ARG A 204 -38.26 -1.71 10.87
CA ARG A 204 -39.40 -2.15 10.04
C ARG A 204 -39.96 -3.50 10.49
N ALA A 205 -39.11 -4.45 10.85
CA ALA A 205 -39.52 -5.75 11.35
C ALA A 205 -40.24 -5.62 12.71
N GLN A 206 -39.68 -4.83 13.63
CA GLN A 206 -40.33 -4.54 14.92
C GLN A 206 -41.65 -3.80 14.75
N ALA A 207 -41.73 -2.84 13.82
CA ALA A 207 -42.97 -2.13 13.51
C ALA A 207 -44.05 -3.08 12.95
N ARG A 208 -43.66 -4.00 12.06
CA ARG A 208 -44.56 -5.04 11.54
C ARG A 208 -45.03 -5.98 12.64
N GLU A 209 -44.14 -6.43 13.51
CA GLU A 209 -44.50 -7.31 14.62
C GLU A 209 -45.44 -6.62 15.62
N ARG A 210 -45.20 -5.34 15.93
CA ARG A 210 -46.11 -4.53 16.76
C ARG A 210 -47.47 -4.37 16.11
N ALA A 211 -47.51 -4.05 14.81
CA ALA A 211 -48.76 -3.95 14.06
C ALA A 211 -49.53 -5.28 14.04
N GLU A 212 -48.84 -6.40 13.84
CA GLU A 212 -49.45 -7.73 13.86
C GLU A 212 -49.96 -8.12 15.25
N ARG A 213 -49.21 -7.80 16.32
CA ARG A 213 -49.66 -8.00 17.71
C ARG A 213 -50.90 -7.16 18.01
N GLU A 214 -50.92 -5.90 17.62
CA GLU A 214 -52.09 -5.03 17.78
C GLU A 214 -53.30 -5.55 16.99
N GLU A 215 -53.10 -6.05 15.77
CA GLU A 215 -54.18 -6.64 14.96
C GLU A 215 -54.73 -7.92 15.59
N ARG A 216 -53.85 -8.79 16.10
CA ARG A 216 -54.23 -10.00 16.84
C ARG A 216 -55.01 -9.65 18.11
N GLU A 217 -54.56 -8.68 18.89
CA GLU A 217 -55.29 -8.21 20.07
C GLU A 217 -56.66 -7.63 19.72
N ARG A 218 -56.76 -6.84 18.63
CA ARG A 218 -58.05 -6.32 18.16
C ARG A 218 -59.00 -7.45 17.76
N ALA A 219 -58.50 -8.44 17.03
CA ALA A 219 -59.27 -9.60 16.61
C ALA A 219 -59.70 -10.46 17.82
N GLU A 220 -58.86 -10.63 18.84
CA GLU A 220 -59.21 -11.33 20.08
C GLU A 220 -60.28 -10.58 20.87
N ARG A 221 -60.14 -9.26 21.05
CA ARG A 221 -61.14 -8.43 21.73
C ARG A 221 -62.49 -8.44 21.00
N GLU A 222 -62.47 -8.48 19.67
CA GLU A 222 -63.68 -8.59 18.85
C GLU A 222 -64.35 -9.96 19.02
N ARG A 223 -63.57 -11.06 19.00
CA ARG A 223 -64.06 -12.42 19.27
C ARG A 223 -64.64 -12.55 20.67
N GLU A 224 -63.99 -11.97 21.67
CA GLU A 224 -64.46 -11.97 23.06
C GLU A 224 -65.79 -11.20 23.20
N ARG A 225 -65.91 -10.03 22.57
CA ARG A 225 -67.17 -9.26 22.52
C ARG A 225 -68.31 -10.08 21.89
N LEU A 226 -68.05 -10.73 20.76
CA LEU A 226 -69.03 -11.58 20.08
C LEU A 226 -69.44 -12.78 20.95
N ARG A 227 -68.50 -13.37 21.69
CA ARG A 227 -68.76 -14.49 22.61
C ARG A 227 -69.63 -14.05 23.78
N LEU A 228 -69.31 -12.93 24.42
CA LEU A 228 -70.10 -12.34 25.50
C LEU A 228 -71.50 -11.94 25.03
N GLU A 229 -71.64 -11.43 23.81
CA GLU A 229 -72.94 -11.09 23.25
C GLU A 229 -73.81 -12.34 23.00
N ARG A 230 -73.22 -13.42 22.44
CA ARG A 230 -73.91 -14.71 22.29
C ARG A 230 -74.35 -15.27 23.63
N GLU A 231 -73.45 -15.27 24.62
CA GLU A 231 -73.76 -15.79 25.96
C GLU A 231 -74.87 -14.99 26.65
N ARG A 232 -74.90 -13.67 26.48
CA ARG A 232 -76.01 -12.82 26.97
C ARG A 232 -77.34 -13.15 26.29
N ARG A 233 -77.34 -13.38 24.98
CA ARG A 233 -78.55 -13.77 24.23
C ARG A 233 -79.06 -15.14 24.66
N GLU A 234 -78.16 -16.11 24.82
CA GLU A 234 -78.49 -17.47 25.27
C GLU A 234 -79.06 -17.47 26.70
N ARG A 235 -78.49 -16.70 27.62
CA ARG A 235 -79.03 -16.55 28.99
C ARG A 235 -80.42 -15.91 29.00
N ALA A 236 -80.63 -14.86 28.22
CA ALA A 236 -81.93 -14.20 28.10
C ALA A 236 -83.00 -15.12 27.50
N GLU A 237 -82.64 -15.99 26.55
CA GLU A 237 -83.55 -17.00 26.00
C GLU A 237 -83.84 -18.14 26.98
N ALA A 238 -82.83 -18.59 27.75
CA ALA A 238 -83.00 -19.60 28.78
C ALA A 238 -83.93 -19.12 29.91
N GLU A 239 -83.75 -17.89 30.38
CA GLU A 239 -84.59 -17.27 31.41
C GLU A 239 -86.05 -17.14 30.96
N ARG A 240 -86.30 -16.75 29.69
CA ARG A 240 -87.66 -16.70 29.13
C ARG A 240 -88.32 -18.08 29.09
N ARG A 241 -87.59 -19.12 28.69
CA ARG A 241 -88.10 -20.51 28.64
C ARG A 241 -88.35 -21.08 30.03
N GLU A 242 -87.65 -20.62 31.05
CA GLU A 242 -87.87 -21.03 32.43
C GLU A 242 -89.10 -20.34 33.04
N GLN A 243 -89.27 -19.05 32.80
CA GLN A 243 -90.46 -18.28 33.20
C GLN A 243 -91.75 -18.87 32.57
N GLU A 244 -91.73 -19.18 31.28
CA GLU A 244 -92.89 -19.81 30.61
C GLU A 244 -93.24 -21.19 31.17
N ARG A 245 -92.25 -21.97 31.64
CA ARG A 245 -92.50 -23.27 32.28
C ARG A 245 -93.10 -23.12 33.67
N GLN A 246 -92.61 -22.15 34.45
CA GLN A 246 -93.13 -21.88 35.78
C GLN A 246 -94.59 -21.39 35.74
N GLU A 247 -94.93 -20.51 34.79
CA GLU A 247 -96.31 -20.02 34.63
C GLU A 247 -97.29 -21.12 34.22
N ARG A 248 -96.88 -22.08 33.38
CA ARG A 248 -97.73 -23.22 32.99
C ARG A 248 -97.99 -24.16 34.16
N ALA A 249 -96.96 -24.49 34.93
CA ALA A 249 -97.07 -25.37 36.09
C ALA A 249 -97.95 -24.76 37.21
N GLU A 250 -97.93 -23.44 37.38
CA GLU A 250 -98.76 -22.77 38.38
C GLU A 250 -100.25 -22.74 38.00
N ARG A 251 -100.58 -22.58 36.70
CA ARG A 251 -101.97 -22.63 36.21
C ARG A 251 -102.59 -24.02 36.41
N GLU A 252 -101.86 -25.08 36.10
CA GLU A 252 -102.33 -26.46 36.26
C GLU A 252 -102.61 -26.82 37.74
N ARG A 253 -101.80 -26.31 38.68
CA ARG A 253 -102.04 -26.51 40.12
C ARG A 253 -103.33 -25.82 40.61
N ARG A 254 -103.62 -24.61 40.11
CA ARG A 254 -104.80 -23.85 40.53
C ARG A 254 -106.10 -24.47 40.02
N GLU A 255 -106.14 -24.96 38.79
CA GLU A 255 -107.30 -25.67 38.24
C GLU A 255 -107.59 -26.97 39.00
N ARG A 256 -106.55 -27.71 39.38
CA ARG A 256 -106.68 -28.96 40.13
C ARG A 256 -107.20 -28.77 41.56
N ALA A 257 -106.75 -27.72 42.24
CA ALA A 257 -107.26 -27.36 43.57
C ALA A 257 -108.75 -26.98 43.53
N ALA A 258 -109.20 -26.29 42.47
CA ALA A 258 -110.60 -25.92 42.30
C ALA A 258 -111.52 -27.13 42.07
N LEU A 259 -111.03 -28.18 41.41
CA LEU A 259 -111.79 -29.42 41.22
C LEU A 259 -112.04 -30.13 42.56
N LEU A 260 -111.02 -30.30 43.39
CA LEU A 260 -111.11 -31.06 44.64
C LEU A 260 -111.84 -30.32 45.79
N ALA A 261 -112.03 -29.01 45.66
CA ALA A 261 -112.73 -28.18 46.64
C ALA A 261 -114.27 -28.20 46.48
N ALA A 262 -114.79 -28.71 45.36
CA ALA A 262 -116.22 -29.00 45.22
C ALA A 262 -116.53 -30.21 46.12
N GLY A 263 -117.22 -30.00 47.25
CA GLY A 263 -117.51 -31.03 48.24
C GLY A 263 -118.34 -32.22 47.71
N PRO A 264 -118.83 -33.11 48.60
CA PRO A 264 -119.52 -34.34 48.20
C PRO A 264 -120.64 -34.05 47.20
N ALA A 265 -120.64 -34.75 46.07
CA ALA A 265 -121.63 -34.52 45.02
C ALA A 265 -123.01 -34.97 45.51
N ALA A 266 -123.96 -34.04 45.55
CA ALA A 266 -125.35 -34.32 45.93
C ALA A 266 -126.05 -35.23 44.91
N ASP A 267 -125.64 -35.15 43.65
CA ASP A 267 -126.11 -35.95 42.53
C ASP A 267 -124.92 -36.52 41.73
N LYS A 268 -125.18 -37.58 40.97
CA LYS A 268 -124.18 -38.21 40.10
C LYS A 268 -123.70 -37.22 39.02
N LEU A 269 -122.41 -36.83 39.05
CA LEU A 269 -121.84 -35.89 38.08
C LEU A 269 -121.83 -36.46 36.64
N PRO A 270 -121.81 -35.62 35.59
CA PRO A 270 -121.55 -36.07 34.22
C PRO A 270 -120.23 -36.83 34.12
N GLU A 271 -120.20 -37.89 33.32
CA GLU A 271 -119.08 -38.83 33.28
C GLU A 271 -117.73 -38.16 33.01
N GLU A 272 -117.67 -37.21 32.07
CA GLU A 272 -116.45 -36.50 31.72
C GLU A 272 -115.90 -35.66 32.88
N ARG A 273 -116.80 -35.03 33.65
CA ARG A 273 -116.44 -34.27 34.85
C ARG A 273 -116.04 -35.20 35.99
N ALA A 274 -116.72 -36.34 36.14
CA ALA A 274 -116.37 -37.36 37.11
C ALA A 274 -114.99 -37.96 36.82
N ARG A 275 -114.62 -38.21 35.55
CA ARG A 275 -113.28 -38.67 35.15
C ARG A 275 -112.20 -37.65 35.51
N GLN A 276 -112.43 -36.36 35.24
CA GLN A 276 -111.50 -35.28 35.62
C GLN A 276 -111.32 -35.19 37.15
N MET A 277 -112.42 -35.29 37.90
CA MET A 277 -112.40 -35.29 39.37
C MET A 277 -111.65 -36.51 39.92
N VAL A 278 -111.90 -37.69 39.36
CA VAL A 278 -111.26 -38.94 39.76
C VAL A 278 -109.76 -38.92 39.47
N ARG A 279 -109.33 -38.37 38.33
CA ARG A 279 -107.90 -38.15 38.01
C ARG A 279 -107.26 -37.17 38.98
N ALA A 280 -107.90 -36.03 39.24
CA ALA A 280 -107.41 -35.04 40.20
C ALA A 280 -107.28 -35.63 41.61
N ALA A 281 -108.25 -36.46 42.02
CA ALA A 281 -108.28 -37.13 43.31
C ALA A 281 -107.21 -38.22 43.41
N PHE A 282 -107.01 -39.01 42.35
CA PHE A 282 -105.95 -40.03 42.26
C PHE A 282 -104.56 -39.39 42.40
N GLU A 283 -104.29 -38.35 41.62
CA GLU A 283 -103.01 -37.65 41.68
C GLU A 283 -102.81 -36.96 43.05
N ALA A 284 -103.90 -36.62 43.76
CA ALA A 284 -103.86 -36.02 45.10
C ALA A 284 -103.77 -37.08 46.22
N GLY A 285 -103.72 -38.37 45.86
CA GLY A 285 -103.62 -39.47 46.82
C GLY A 285 -104.88 -39.70 47.65
N LEU A 286 -106.04 -39.17 47.23
CA LEU A 286 -107.29 -39.39 47.94
C LEU A 286 -107.73 -40.86 47.83
N PRO A 287 -108.36 -41.43 48.87
CA PRO A 287 -108.86 -42.81 48.80
C PRO A 287 -110.03 -42.91 47.80
N VAL A 288 -110.16 -44.06 47.14
CA VAL A 288 -111.22 -44.37 46.13
C VAL A 288 -112.62 -44.01 46.65
N ARG A 289 -112.88 -44.22 47.93
CA ARG A 289 -114.16 -43.90 48.57
C ARG A 289 -114.43 -42.39 48.61
N ALA A 290 -113.43 -41.57 48.95
CA ALA A 290 -113.58 -40.11 48.95
C ALA A 290 -113.78 -39.58 47.53
N ALA A 291 -113.07 -40.14 46.53
CA ALA A 291 -113.29 -39.78 45.14
C ALA A 291 -114.68 -40.16 44.62
N ALA A 292 -115.25 -41.28 45.09
CA ALA A 292 -116.62 -41.69 44.79
C ALA A 292 -117.66 -40.74 45.40
N GLU A 293 -117.45 -40.30 46.63
CA GLU A 293 -118.29 -39.29 47.28
C GLU A 293 -118.20 -37.92 46.57
N LEU A 294 -117.02 -37.52 46.11
CA LEU A 294 -116.81 -36.25 45.39
C LEU A 294 -117.43 -36.21 43.99
N CYS A 295 -117.64 -37.36 43.33
CA CYS A 295 -118.23 -37.40 41.99
C CYS A 295 -119.65 -37.97 41.94
N GLY A 296 -120.13 -38.60 43.01
CA GLY A 296 -121.45 -39.22 43.09
C GLY A 296 -121.58 -40.51 42.27
N TRP A 297 -120.45 -41.10 41.83
CA TRP A 297 -120.41 -42.39 41.13
C TRP A 297 -120.11 -43.54 42.09
N SER A 298 -120.44 -44.76 41.68
CA SER A 298 -120.18 -45.93 42.50
C SER A 298 -118.68 -46.15 42.73
N VAL A 299 -118.34 -46.67 43.91
CA VAL A 299 -116.97 -47.03 44.28
C VAL A 299 -116.34 -47.99 43.26
N GLY A 300 -117.13 -48.89 42.67
CA GLY A 300 -116.66 -49.81 41.62
C GLY A 300 -116.23 -49.08 40.34
N TRP A 301 -116.97 -48.05 39.91
CA TRP A 301 -116.61 -47.25 38.74
C TRP A 301 -115.36 -46.40 39.01
N VAL A 302 -115.26 -45.78 40.20
CA VAL A 302 -114.07 -44.99 40.59
C VAL A 302 -112.84 -45.86 40.77
N SER A 303 -112.97 -47.07 41.33
CA SER A 303 -111.85 -48.01 41.50
C SER A 303 -111.27 -48.45 40.15
N ALA A 304 -112.12 -48.67 39.14
CA ALA A 304 -111.66 -49.02 37.79
C ALA A 304 -110.81 -47.89 37.20
N ARG A 305 -111.24 -46.63 37.36
CA ARG A 305 -110.50 -45.45 36.90
C ARG A 305 -109.20 -45.22 37.69
N TYR A 306 -109.20 -45.47 39.00
CA TYR A 306 -107.98 -45.44 39.81
C TYR A 306 -106.97 -46.51 39.36
N ALA A 307 -107.45 -47.70 38.97
CA ALA A 307 -106.59 -48.75 38.43
C ALA A 307 -105.97 -48.33 37.08
N GLU A 308 -106.74 -47.72 36.17
CA GLU A 308 -106.21 -47.17 34.90
C GLU A 308 -105.13 -46.11 35.14
N HIS A 309 -105.26 -45.27 36.17
CA HIS A 309 -104.23 -44.28 36.51
C HIS A 309 -103.00 -44.89 37.22
N ARG A 310 -103.18 -46.02 37.91
CA ARG A 310 -102.08 -46.75 38.57
C ARG A 310 -101.29 -47.61 37.58
N ASP A 311 -101.97 -48.14 36.58
CA ASP A 311 -101.43 -49.00 35.54
C ASP A 311 -102.00 -48.57 34.16
N PRO A 312 -101.38 -47.58 33.50
CA PRO A 312 -101.83 -47.10 32.20
C PRO A 312 -101.68 -48.15 31.08
N GLY A 313 -101.15 -49.34 31.38
CA GLY A 313 -100.85 -50.39 30.41
C GLY A 313 -101.93 -51.47 30.20
N ASN A 314 -103.02 -51.51 30.97
CA ASN A 314 -103.91 -52.69 30.99
C ASN A 314 -105.44 -52.41 30.90
N GLY A 315 -105.84 -51.22 30.41
CA GLY A 315 -107.25 -50.76 30.39
C GLY A 315 -107.89 -50.60 29.01
N GLY A 316 -107.49 -51.40 28.02
CA GLY A 316 -108.02 -51.31 26.65
C GLY A 316 -107.93 -52.61 25.86
N ALA A 317 -108.77 -53.58 26.20
CA ALA A 317 -109.05 -54.72 25.32
C ALA A 317 -110.58 -54.88 25.16
N GLU A 318 -111.02 -54.73 23.90
CA GLU A 318 -112.24 -55.25 23.25
C GLU A 318 -113.16 -54.20 22.58
N LEU A 319 -113.05 -54.10 21.25
CA LEU A 319 -114.16 -54.13 20.27
C LEU A 319 -113.61 -53.82 18.86
N ALA A 320 -113.04 -54.84 18.21
CA ALA A 320 -112.82 -54.88 16.76
C ALA A 320 -113.10 -56.30 16.24
N ILE A 321 -114.37 -56.62 16.05
CA ILE A 321 -114.92 -57.68 15.19
C ILE A 321 -116.09 -56.98 14.45
N ALA A 322 -116.26 -56.94 13.13
CA ALA A 322 -115.99 -57.96 12.12
C ALA A 322 -115.64 -57.36 10.74
N SER A 323 -114.80 -58.08 10.00
CA SER A 323 -114.94 -58.25 8.55
C SER A 323 -114.38 -59.61 8.10
N ARG A 324 -115.17 -60.67 8.34
CA ARG A 324 -115.60 -61.72 7.38
C ARG A 324 -116.32 -62.84 8.10
#